data_AF-A0A645JJY8-F1
#
_entry.id   AF-A0A645JJY8-F1
#
_cell.length_a   1.000
_cell.length_b   1.000
_cell.length_c   1.000
_cell.angle_alpha   90.00
_cell.angle_beta   90.00
_cell.angle_gamma   90.00
#
_symmetry.space_group_name_H-M   'P 1'
#
loop_
_entity.id
_entity.type
_entity.pdbx_description
1 polymer ?
#
loop_
_entity_poly.entity_id
_entity_poly.type
_entity_poly.pdbx_seq_one_letter_code
_entity_poly.pdbx_strand_id
1 'polypeptide(L)' 'MEFLKTMRIKKEMTRAACDGRVYHLWCHPHNFGSNVEQSLSGFEEILKHFEYLHRKYAFLSLSMEECAELPDKLGG' A
#
# COMPACT_ATOMS: atom_id res chain seq x y z
N MET A 1 0.73 4.69 -19.05
CA MET A 1 1.83 4.52 -18.07
C MET A 1 1.32 4.36 -16.63
N GLU A 2 0.23 5.00 -16.22
CA GLU A 2 -0.32 4.88 -14.86
C GLU A 2 -0.70 3.45 -14.43
N PHE A 3 -1.25 2.63 -15.33
CA PHE A 3 -1.54 1.22 -15.06
C PHE A 3 -0.31 0.43 -14.59
N LEU A 4 0.86 0.66 -15.22
CA LEU A 4 2.09 -0.04 -14.84
C LEU A 4 2.57 0.36 -13.44
N LYS A 5 2.33 1.60 -13.01
CA LYS A 5 2.61 2.06 -11.65
C LYS A 5 1.73 1.33 -10.65
N THR A 6 0.41 1.28 -10.89
CA THR A 6 -0.54 0.55 -10.03
C THR A 6 -0.18 -0.93 -9.93
N MET A 7 0.18 -1.57 -11.05
CA MET A 7 0.62 -2.98 -11.07
C MET A 7 1.88 -3.21 -10.23
N ARG A 8 2.85 -2.30 -10.30
CA ARG A 8 4.07 -2.38 -9.48
C ARG A 8 3.75 -2.26 -7.99
N ILE A 9 2.94 -1.27 -7.62
CA ILE A 9 2.50 -1.06 -6.23
C ILE A 9 1.79 -2.31 -5.69
N LYS A 10 0.82 -2.85 -6.43
CA LYS A 10 0.10 -4.08 -6.03
C LYS A 10 1.06 -5.26 -5.82
N LYS A 11 2.07 -5.42 -6.69
CA LYS A 11 3.08 -6.47 -6.58
C LYS A 11 3.96 -6.31 -5.33
N GLU A 12 4.43 -5.10 -5.06
CA GLU A 12 5.25 -4.79 -3.89
C GLU A 12 4.45 -4.93 -2.58
N MET A 13 3.20 -4.47 -2.54
CA MET A 13 2.30 -4.69 -1.41
C MET A 13 2.05 -6.17 -1.15
N THR A 14 1.85 -6.97 -2.20
CA THR A 14 1.67 -8.42 -2.06
C THR A 14 2.92 -9.07 -1.48
N ARG A 15 4.11 -8.67 -1.95
CA ARG A 15 5.39 -9.14 -1.42
C ARG A 15 5.51 -8.82 0.07
N ALA A 16 5.23 -7.57 0.46
CA ALA A 16 5.29 -7.14 1.85
C ALA A 16 4.31 -7.93 2.73
N ALA A 17 3.07 -8.12 2.28
CA ALA A 17 2.06 -8.89 3.01
C ALA A 17 2.45 -10.36 3.17
N CYS A 18 2.99 -11.01 2.14
CA CYS A 18 3.48 -12.39 2.23
C CYS A 18 4.68 -12.53 3.17
N ASP A 19 5.60 -11.56 3.14
CA ASP A 19 6.86 -11.60 3.89
C ASP A 19 6.72 -11.01 5.31
N GLY A 20 5.51 -10.60 5.73
CA GLY A 20 5.24 -9.99 7.04
C GLY A 20 5.90 -8.62 7.24
N ARG A 21 6.12 -7.86 6.16
CA ARG A 21 6.82 -6.57 6.16
C ARG A 21 5.86 -5.40 6.09
N VAL A 22 6.34 -4.23 6.52
CA VAL A 22 5.64 -2.95 6.36
C VAL A 22 5.83 -2.43 4.93
N TYR A 23 4.78 -1.85 4.36
CA TYR A 23 4.84 -1.13 3.08
C TYR A 23 4.29 0.28 3.26
N HIS A 24 5.12 1.28 3.01
CA HIS A 24 4.72 2.69 3.05
C HIS A 24 4.39 3.17 1.63
N LEU A 25 3.12 3.49 1.38
CA LEU A 25 2.68 4.06 0.12
C LEU A 25 2.84 5.58 0.15
N TRP A 26 3.75 6.10 -0.68
CA TRP A 26 3.96 7.53 -0.80
C TRP A 26 2.96 8.15 -1.80
N CYS A 27 1.86 8.71 -1.29
CA CYS A 27 0.88 9.47 -2.09
C CYS A 27 0.93 10.97 -1.74
N HIS A 28 1.70 11.75 -2.48
CA HIS A 28 1.70 13.21 -2.31
C HIS A 28 0.47 13.88 -2.95
N PRO A 29 -0.13 14.91 -2.32
CA PRO A 29 -1.26 15.66 -2.88
C PRO A 29 -1.01 16.22 -4.29
N HIS A 30 0.24 16.60 -4.61
CA HIS A 30 0.60 17.08 -5.94
C HIS A 30 0.51 16.01 -7.03
N ASN A 31 0.55 14.71 -6.69
CA ASN A 31 0.41 13.61 -7.65
C ASN A 31 -1.02 13.48 -8.22
N PHE A 32 -1.98 14.17 -7.62
CA PHE A 32 -3.38 14.15 -8.05
C PHE A 32 -3.77 15.35 -8.91
N GLY A 33 -2.88 16.33 -9.11
CA GLY A 33 -3.24 17.64 -9.68
C GLY A 33 -3.54 17.67 -11.19
N SER A 34 -2.96 16.77 -11.98
CA SER A 34 -3.00 16.88 -13.45
C SER A 34 -4.12 16.05 -14.10
N ASN A 35 -4.52 14.93 -13.49
CA ASN A 35 -5.55 14.04 -14.01
C ASN A 35 -6.26 13.32 -12.85
N VAL A 36 -7.04 14.10 -12.09
CA VAL A 36 -7.66 13.70 -10.82
C VAL A 36 -8.42 12.38 -10.95
N GLU A 37 -9.26 12.22 -11.99
CA GLU A 37 -10.06 10.99 -12.18
C GLU A 37 -9.20 9.74 -12.36
N GLN A 38 -8.16 9.83 -13.20
CA GLN A 38 -7.25 8.70 -13.44
C GLN A 38 -6.43 8.36 -12.20
N SER A 39 -5.95 9.38 -11.47
CA SER A 39 -5.21 9.18 -10.23
C SER A 39 -6.11 8.58 -9.12
N LEU A 40 -7.36 9.01 -9.02
CA LEU A 40 -8.33 8.45 -8.07
C LEU A 40 -8.70 7.00 -8.41
N SER A 41 -8.91 6.67 -9.69
CA SER A 41 -9.16 5.29 -10.12
C SER A 41 -7.98 4.37 -9.79
N GLY A 42 -6.74 4.83 -10.03
CA GLY A 42 -5.54 4.09 -9.65
C GLY A 42 -5.41 3.89 -8.14
N PHE A 43 -5.81 4.89 -7.35
CA PHE A 43 -5.80 4.82 -5.89
C PHE A 43 -6.88 3.87 -5.36
N GLU A 44 -8.10 3.91 -5.90
CA GLU A 44 -9.18 2.98 -5.56
C GLU A 44 -8.75 1.53 -5.80
N GLU A 45 -8.06 1.26 -6.92
CA GLU A 45 -7.52 -0.05 -7.24
C GLU A 45 -6.46 -0.53 -6.22
N ILE A 46 -5.67 0.40 -5.67
CA ILE A 46 -4.71 0.08 -4.61
C ILE A 46 -5.43 -0.23 -3.30
N LEU A 47 -6.48 0.52 -2.95
CA LEU A 47 -7.29 0.28 -1.75
C LEU A 47 -8.01 -1.07 -1.81
N LYS A 48 -8.63 -1.42 -2.95
CA LYS A 48 -9.23 -2.75 -3.15
C LYS A 48 -8.21 -3.88 -2.99
N HIS A 49 -6.99 -3.66 -3.48
CA HIS A 49 -5.90 -4.63 -3.32
C HIS A 49 -5.44 -4.73 -1.86
N PHE A 50 -5.34 -3.62 -1.14
CA PHE A 50 -5.09 -3.61 0.30
C PHE A 50 -6.12 -4.46 1.04
N GLU A 51 -7.42 -4.26 0.80
CA GLU A 51 -8.46 -5.04 1.47
C GLU A 51 -8.33 -6.55 1.21
N TYR A 52 -7.96 -6.94 -0.01
CA TYR A 52 -7.68 -8.33 -0.34
C TYR A 52 -6.51 -8.88 0.50
N LEU A 53 -5.41 -8.12 0.62
CA LEU A 53 -4.26 -8.51 1.43
C LEU A 53 -4.58 -8.53 2.92
N HIS A 54 -5.41 -7.62 3.40
CA HIS A 54 -5.90 -7.60 4.78
C HIS A 54 -6.64 -8.89 5.10
N ARG A 55 -7.60 -9.28 4.26
CA ARG A 55 -8.38 -10.52 4.45
C ARG A 55 -7.53 -11.80 4.30
N LYS A 56 -6.54 -11.80 3.40
CA LYS A 56 -5.77 -13.00 3.08
C LYS A 56 -4.54 -13.21 3.95
N TYR A 57 -3.86 -12.15 4.33
CA TYR A 57 -2.55 -12.19 5.01
C TYR A 57 -2.53 -11.40 6.32
N ALA A 58 -3.69 -10.95 6.82
CA ALA A 58 -3.79 -10.07 8.00
C ALA A 58 -2.97 -8.77 7.85
N PHE A 59 -2.84 -8.26 6.63
CA PHE A 59 -2.08 -7.04 6.33
C PHE A 59 -2.79 -5.80 6.92
N LEU A 60 -2.16 -5.12 7.88
CA LEU A 60 -2.79 -4.03 8.65
C LEU A 60 -2.49 -2.65 8.06
N SER A 61 -3.45 -1.74 8.20
CA SER A 61 -3.21 -0.31 8.02
C SER A 61 -2.78 0.27 9.36
N LEU A 62 -1.63 0.94 9.38
CA LEU A 62 -1.03 1.52 10.58
C LEU A 62 -0.68 2.97 10.33
N SER A 63 -0.85 3.81 11.34
CA SER A 63 -0.21 5.12 11.43
C SER A 63 1.30 4.95 11.61
N MET A 64 2.05 6.04 11.36
CA MET A 64 3.50 6.04 11.60
C MET A 64 3.86 5.84 13.07
N GLU A 65 2.99 6.28 13.99
CA GLU A 65 3.14 6.09 15.43
C GLU A 65 2.95 4.62 15.82
N GLU A 66 1.84 4.00 15.40
CA GLU A 66 1.61 2.56 15.64
C GLU A 66 2.72 1.70 15.02
N CYS A 67 3.24 2.09 13.86
CA CYS A 67 4.36 1.41 13.22
C CYS A 67 5.67 1.54 14.02
N ALA A 68 5.89 2.65 14.72
CA ALA A 68 7.07 2.86 15.56
C ALA A 68 6.98 2.09 16.89
N GLU A 69 5.76 1.82 17.36
CA GLU A 69 5.51 1.06 18.60
C GLU A 69 5.49 -0.45 18.39
N LEU A 70 5.47 -0.93 17.14
CA LEU A 70 5.51 -2.36 16.85
C LEU A 70 6.79 -2.98 17.40
N PRO A 71 6.69 -4.00 18.28
CA PRO A 71 7.87 -4.69 18.77
C PRO A 71 8.60 -5.36 17.60
N ASP A 72 9.93 -5.30 17.63
CA ASP A 72 10.87 -5.74 16.57
C ASP A 72 10.81 -7.25 16.22
N LYS A 73 9.77 -7.97 16.67
CA LYS A 73 9.57 -9.42 16.48
C LYS A 73 9.27 -9.84 15.03
N LEU A 74 9.33 -8.92 14.07
CA LEU A 74 9.29 -9.19 12.62
C LEU A 74 10.67 -9.03 11.96
N GLY A 75 11.70 -8.61 12.70
CA GLY A 75 13.10 -8.63 12.28
C GLY A 75 13.77 -9.92 12.75
N GLY A 76 13.84 -10.91 11.85
CA GLY A 76 14.75 -12.05 12.02
C GLY A 76 16.20 -11.66 11.79
#